data_AF-A0A4U8V1C2-F1
#
_entry.id   AF-A0A4U8V1C2-F1
#
_cell.length_a   1.000
_cell.length_b   1.000
_cell.length_c   1.000
_cell.angle_alpha   90.00
_cell.angle_beta   90.00
_cell.angle_gamma   90.00
#
_symmetry.space_group_name_H-M   'P 1'
#
loop_
_entity.id
_entity.type
_entity.pdbx_description
1 polymer ?
#
loop_
_entity_poly.entity_id
_entity_poly.type
_entity_poly.pdbx_seq_one_letter_code
_entity_poly.pdbx_strand_id
1 'polypeptide(L)'
;MKYFAIALGLLALIEAAQCVGMAEGLYCGKQSCYDVLDIDRAEFNKSTLAKSYRKLAKQYHPDRIKDKEERAAAEEQFRLIATAYETLKDDETRKLYEYYLDHPEYRYYHYYQYYRMRATPKVDARIVVAMVIAVISLIQKHSEALNYAVTVPKYRNAAMEIAKERGLYEFDAKTGKPKKNRKNRDNVDMEKIVRDIVEENMDVRGGYKKESVYDTLLWWIIVSPVSLLQYARWYIRWIQKYTIAGDEYEEEDKLYLIRSNLQMSESQFICLEPEEIKEFLELKLWIKENFVEWKAAKEIEEHQKMANSGRYKRYRRYMKNNAGSTMSFVE
;
A
#
# COMPACT_ATOMS: atom_id res chain seq x y z
N MET A 1 26.28 66.08 -24.06
CA MET A 1 26.75 64.70 -23.75
C MET A 1 26.44 64.24 -22.32
N LYS A 2 26.70 65.03 -21.26
CA LYS A 2 26.40 64.61 -19.86
C LYS A 2 24.93 64.29 -19.59
N TYR A 3 23.99 65.11 -20.07
CA TYR A 3 22.55 64.86 -19.91
C TYR A 3 22.05 63.63 -20.68
N PHE A 4 22.68 63.29 -21.80
CA PHE A 4 22.33 62.12 -22.59
C PHE A 4 22.78 60.83 -21.89
N ALA A 5 23.97 60.82 -21.28
CA ALA A 5 24.44 59.69 -20.48
C ALA A 5 23.61 59.48 -19.19
N ILE A 6 23.15 60.57 -18.56
CA ILE A 6 22.26 60.50 -17.39
C ILE A 6 20.87 59.99 -17.80
N ALA A 7 20.33 60.44 -18.93
CA ALA A 7 19.06 59.94 -19.46
C ALA A 7 19.14 58.46 -19.83
N LEU A 8 20.23 58.02 -20.47
CA LEU A 8 20.47 56.62 -20.81
C LEU A 8 20.63 55.75 -19.54
N GLY A 9 21.32 56.26 -18.52
CA GLY A 9 21.47 55.60 -17.23
C GLY A 9 20.16 55.49 -16.45
N LEU A 10 19.31 56.52 -16.49
CA LEU A 10 17.96 56.49 -15.92
C LEU A 10 17.05 55.50 -16.66
N LEU A 11 17.13 55.44 -17.99
CA LEU A 11 16.36 54.48 -18.79
C LEU A 11 16.75 53.03 -18.45
N ALA A 12 18.06 52.76 -18.36
CA ALA A 12 18.57 51.45 -17.96
C ALA A 12 18.17 51.05 -16.53
N LEU A 13 18.09 52.01 -15.60
CA LEU A 13 17.60 51.77 -14.23
C LEU A 13 16.10 51.47 -14.20
N ILE A 14 15.31 52.12 -15.06
CA ILE A 14 13.86 51.87 -15.17
C ILE A 14 13.61 50.47 -15.75
N GLU A 15 14.34 50.07 -16.80
CA GLU A 15 14.26 48.72 -17.36
C GLU A 15 14.71 47.66 -16.34
N ALA A 16 15.80 47.91 -15.60
CA ALA A 16 16.26 46.99 -14.56
C ALA A 16 15.22 46.84 -13.43
N ALA A 17 14.50 47.90 -13.07
CA ALA A 17 13.47 47.87 -12.03
C ALA A 17 12.25 47.00 -12.41
N GLN A 18 11.89 46.96 -13.70
CA GLN A 18 10.77 46.14 -14.19
C GLN A 18 11.03 44.62 -14.05
N CYS A 19 12.30 44.20 -14.01
CA CYS A 19 12.69 42.79 -13.90
C CYS A 19 12.81 42.27 -12.45
N VAL A 20 12.83 43.16 -11.43
CA VAL A 20 13.14 42.79 -10.03
C VAL A 20 12.09 41.87 -9.39
N GLY A 21 10.87 41.84 -9.91
CA GLY A 21 9.79 40.97 -9.42
C GLY A 21 9.84 39.52 -9.94
N MET A 22 10.62 39.22 -10.99
CA MET A 22 10.52 37.93 -11.68
C MET A 22 11.51 36.88 -11.20
N ALA A 23 11.07 35.63 -11.08
CA ALA A 23 11.88 34.49 -10.66
C ALA A 23 12.46 33.72 -11.86
N GLU A 24 13.79 33.53 -11.92
CA GLU A 24 14.50 32.80 -12.99
C GLU A 24 14.02 31.36 -13.28
N GLY A 25 13.26 30.73 -12.36
CA GLY A 25 12.71 29.38 -12.53
C GLY A 25 11.20 29.30 -12.75
N LEU A 26 10.51 30.43 -12.86
CA LEU A 26 9.04 30.49 -12.96
C LEU A 26 8.61 31.04 -14.33
N TYR A 27 7.66 30.36 -14.99
CA TYR A 27 7.17 30.76 -16.31
C TYR A 27 8.30 30.97 -17.33
N CYS A 28 8.48 32.20 -17.83
CA CYS A 28 9.51 32.58 -18.82
C CYS A 28 10.79 33.15 -18.17
N GLY A 29 10.97 32.96 -16.85
CA GLY A 29 12.17 33.36 -16.13
C GLY A 29 12.24 34.87 -15.90
N LYS A 30 13.26 35.52 -16.47
CA LYS A 30 13.53 36.98 -16.33
C LYS A 30 12.77 37.86 -17.32
N GLN A 31 12.18 37.27 -18.36
CA GLN A 31 11.45 37.99 -19.40
C GLN A 31 9.94 37.76 -19.27
N SER A 32 9.15 38.73 -19.69
CA SER A 32 7.70 38.54 -19.80
C SER A 32 7.39 37.54 -20.91
N CYS A 33 6.45 36.62 -20.69
CA CYS A 33 5.99 35.69 -21.71
C CYS A 33 5.28 36.40 -22.88
N TYR A 34 4.77 37.61 -22.64
CA TYR A 34 4.22 38.49 -23.68
C TYR A 34 5.33 39.01 -24.59
N ASP A 35 6.43 39.49 -24.01
CA ASP A 35 7.60 40.01 -24.74
C ASP A 35 8.31 38.92 -25.53
N VAL A 36 8.45 37.71 -24.97
CA VAL A 36 9.03 36.55 -25.65
C VAL A 36 8.25 36.19 -26.93
N LEU A 37 6.94 36.41 -26.93
CA LEU A 37 6.08 36.16 -28.09
C LEU A 37 5.81 37.41 -28.93
N ASP A 38 6.43 38.55 -28.62
CA ASP A 38 6.23 39.81 -29.36
C ASP A 38 4.74 40.20 -29.45
N ILE A 39 4.02 40.09 -28.34
CA ILE A 39 2.59 40.41 -28.22
C ILE A 39 2.38 41.41 -27.08
N ASP A 40 1.62 42.48 -27.34
CA ASP A 40 1.19 43.38 -26.28
C ASP A 40 0.12 42.71 -25.39
N ARG A 41 0.30 42.81 -24.07
CA ARG A 41 -0.66 42.35 -23.05
C ARG A 41 -2.04 42.97 -23.27
N ALA A 42 -2.12 44.24 -23.70
CA ALA A 42 -3.39 44.94 -23.91
C ALA A 42 -4.16 44.44 -25.15
N GLU A 43 -3.46 44.01 -26.19
CA GLU A 43 -4.03 43.55 -27.45
C GLU A 43 -4.16 42.01 -27.54
N PHE A 44 -4.05 41.32 -26.39
CA PHE A 44 -3.98 39.87 -26.34
C PHE A 44 -5.23 39.20 -26.95
N ASN A 45 -5.00 38.29 -27.91
CA ASN A 45 -6.02 37.45 -28.52
C ASN A 45 -5.44 36.05 -28.80
N LYS A 46 -6.21 34.98 -28.58
CA LYS A 46 -5.75 33.60 -28.85
C LYS A 46 -5.33 33.38 -30.30
N SER A 47 -5.93 34.12 -31.24
CA SER A 47 -5.57 34.05 -32.67
C SER A 47 -4.23 34.72 -32.97
N THR A 48 -3.90 35.85 -32.32
CA THR A 48 -2.60 36.54 -32.45
C THR A 48 -1.50 35.75 -31.75
N LEU A 49 -1.81 35.17 -30.59
CA LEU A 49 -0.95 34.23 -29.87
C LEU A 49 -0.50 33.06 -30.75
N ALA A 50 -1.46 32.35 -31.37
CA ALA A 50 -1.14 31.22 -32.24
C ALA A 50 -0.35 31.62 -33.49
N LYS A 51 -0.61 32.81 -34.05
CA LYS A 51 0.13 33.34 -35.21
C LYS A 51 1.58 33.67 -34.85
N SER A 52 1.80 34.40 -33.76
CA SER A 52 3.14 34.80 -33.33
C SER A 52 3.99 33.58 -32.95
N TYR A 53 3.41 32.66 -32.16
CA TYR A 53 4.07 31.41 -31.82
C TYR A 53 4.53 30.64 -33.05
N ARG A 54 3.67 30.47 -34.07
CA ARG A 54 4.05 29.77 -35.31
C ARG A 54 5.18 30.48 -36.07
N LYS A 55 5.16 31.82 -36.11
CA LYS A 55 6.20 32.64 -36.76
C LYS A 55 7.54 32.45 -36.06
N LEU A 56 7.58 32.62 -34.74
CA LEU A 56 8.79 32.52 -33.92
C LEU A 56 9.31 31.09 -33.83
N ALA A 57 8.43 30.11 -33.61
CA ALA A 57 8.80 28.68 -33.59
C ALA A 57 9.43 28.24 -34.92
N LYS A 58 8.92 28.73 -36.06
CA LYS A 58 9.53 28.46 -37.36
C LYS A 58 10.89 29.16 -37.51
N GLN A 59 11.09 30.34 -36.94
CA GLN A 59 12.33 31.09 -37.02
C GLN A 59 13.45 30.46 -36.18
N TYR A 60 13.15 30.09 -34.94
CA TYR A 60 14.10 29.54 -33.97
C TYR A 60 14.13 28.00 -33.94
N HIS A 61 13.57 27.33 -34.95
CA HIS A 61 13.61 25.87 -35.02
C HIS A 61 15.06 25.38 -35.21
N PRO A 62 15.58 24.46 -34.37
CA PRO A 62 16.98 24.04 -34.41
C PRO A 62 17.38 23.42 -35.77
N ASP A 63 16.45 22.74 -36.46
CA ASP A 63 16.71 22.16 -37.79
C ASP A 63 17.02 23.18 -38.89
N ARG A 64 16.63 24.45 -38.73
CA ARG A 64 16.91 25.49 -39.73
C ARG A 64 18.31 26.10 -39.57
N ILE A 65 18.95 25.86 -38.43
CA ILE A 65 20.20 26.51 -38.05
C ILE A 65 21.35 25.53 -38.26
N LYS A 66 22.22 25.89 -39.21
CA LYS A 66 23.32 25.04 -39.66
C LYS A 66 24.51 25.12 -38.70
N ASP A 67 24.75 26.29 -38.13
CA ASP A 67 25.85 26.49 -37.18
C ASP A 67 25.55 25.86 -35.82
N LYS A 68 26.57 25.30 -35.18
CA LYS A 68 26.46 24.53 -33.93
C LYS A 68 26.25 25.43 -32.72
N GLU A 69 26.92 26.58 -32.68
CA GLU A 69 26.77 27.55 -31.59
C GLU A 69 25.41 28.25 -31.64
N GLU A 70 25.00 28.70 -32.82
CA GLU A 70 23.67 29.29 -33.03
C GLU A 70 22.53 28.27 -32.76
N ARG A 71 22.76 26.98 -33.01
CA ARG A 71 21.75 25.94 -32.73
C ARG A 71 21.44 25.83 -31.25
N ALA A 72 22.46 25.88 -30.38
CA ALA A 72 22.25 25.82 -28.94
C ALA A 72 21.45 27.03 -28.43
N ALA A 73 21.81 28.23 -28.88
CA ALA A 73 21.08 29.45 -28.55
C ALA A 73 19.63 29.42 -29.06
N ALA A 74 19.40 28.90 -30.27
CA ALA A 74 18.06 28.77 -30.82
C ALA A 74 17.22 27.71 -30.10
N GLU A 75 17.81 26.63 -29.62
CA GLU A 75 17.12 25.62 -28.82
C GLU A 75 16.64 26.21 -27.48
N GLU A 76 17.46 27.03 -26.83
CA GLU A 76 17.08 27.77 -25.63
C GLU A 76 15.92 28.74 -25.90
N GLN A 77 16.03 29.55 -26.96
CA GLN A 77 14.96 30.45 -27.37
C GLN A 77 13.68 29.71 -27.74
N PHE A 78 13.79 28.58 -28.44
CA PHE A 78 12.65 27.74 -28.78
C PHE A 78 11.94 27.18 -27.55
N ARG A 79 12.69 26.73 -26.52
CA ARG A 79 12.12 26.30 -25.23
C ARG A 79 11.39 27.44 -24.51
N LEU A 80 11.95 28.64 -24.52
CA LEU A 80 11.31 29.83 -23.95
C LEU A 80 10.01 30.18 -24.69
N ILE A 81 10.04 30.21 -26.03
CA ILE A 81 8.87 30.46 -26.89
C ILE A 81 7.77 29.42 -26.63
N ALA A 82 8.13 28.14 -26.50
CA ALA A 82 7.18 27.06 -26.18
C ALA A 82 6.57 27.27 -24.79
N THR A 83 7.39 27.59 -23.79
CA THR A 83 6.92 27.84 -22.40
C THR A 83 6.00 29.06 -22.32
N ALA A 84 6.32 30.14 -23.04
CA ALA A 84 5.49 31.33 -23.13
C ALA A 84 4.13 31.02 -23.76
N TYR A 85 4.13 30.25 -24.85
CA TYR A 85 2.89 29.85 -25.52
C TYR A 85 2.05 28.94 -24.64
N GLU A 86 2.63 27.94 -23.97
CA GLU A 86 1.90 27.08 -23.03
C GLU A 86 1.28 27.86 -21.89
N THR A 87 2.02 28.82 -21.32
CA THR A 87 1.54 29.67 -20.22
C THR A 87 0.36 30.55 -20.62
N LEU A 88 0.40 31.14 -21.82
CA LEU A 88 -0.62 32.08 -22.29
C LEU A 88 -1.80 31.41 -23.02
N LYS A 89 -1.63 30.17 -23.49
CA LYS A 89 -2.66 29.44 -24.25
C LYS A 89 -3.82 29.00 -23.39
N ASP A 90 -3.55 28.47 -22.20
CA ASP A 90 -4.58 28.03 -21.26
C ASP A 90 -5.06 29.20 -20.40
N ASP A 91 -6.38 29.33 -20.24
CA ASP A 91 -6.97 30.49 -19.59
C ASP A 91 -6.68 30.51 -18.08
N GLU A 92 -6.56 29.33 -17.45
CA GLU A 92 -6.22 29.23 -16.02
C GLU A 92 -4.76 29.62 -15.77
N THR A 93 -3.82 29.08 -16.56
CA THR A 93 -2.40 29.42 -16.44
C THR A 93 -2.14 30.88 -16.79
N ARG A 94 -2.86 31.44 -17.77
CA ARG A 94 -2.75 32.86 -18.13
C ARG A 94 -3.22 33.77 -16.99
N LYS A 95 -4.36 33.46 -16.36
CA LYS A 95 -4.85 34.24 -15.21
C LYS A 95 -3.86 34.21 -14.05
N LEU A 96 -3.27 33.04 -13.76
CA LEU A 96 -2.24 32.91 -12.73
C LEU A 96 -0.98 33.69 -13.09
N TYR A 97 -0.61 33.72 -14.37
CA TYR A 97 0.51 34.50 -14.86
C TYR A 97 0.25 36.01 -14.77
N GLU A 98 -0.94 36.48 -15.15
CA GLU A 98 -1.36 37.88 -14.99
C GLU A 98 -1.34 38.29 -13.51
N TYR A 99 -1.89 37.45 -12.62
CA TYR A 99 -1.85 37.68 -11.17
C TYR A 99 -0.41 37.71 -10.63
N TYR A 100 0.49 36.91 -11.21
CA TYR A 100 1.92 36.92 -10.89
C TYR A 100 2.61 38.23 -11.32
N LEU A 101 2.26 38.78 -12.49
CA LEU A 101 2.79 40.05 -12.94
C LEU A 101 2.26 41.24 -12.11
N ASP A 102 0.98 41.18 -11.71
CA ASP A 102 0.33 42.27 -10.97
C ASP A 102 0.72 42.27 -9.48
N HIS A 103 1.07 41.11 -8.91
CA HIS A 103 1.40 40.95 -7.49
C HIS A 103 2.73 40.22 -7.24
N PRO A 104 3.88 40.81 -7.59
CA PRO A 104 5.18 40.16 -7.40
C PRO A 104 5.53 39.85 -5.93
N GLU A 105 4.87 40.49 -4.96
CA GLU A 105 5.07 40.30 -3.52
C GLU A 105 4.72 38.90 -3.02
N TYR A 106 3.75 38.20 -3.64
CA TYR A 106 3.26 36.90 -3.18
C TYR A 106 4.08 35.71 -3.71
N ARG A 107 5.40 35.75 -3.54
CA ARG A 107 6.33 34.76 -4.13
C ARG A 107 5.96 33.30 -3.82
N TYR A 108 5.64 32.98 -2.56
CA TYR A 108 5.28 31.60 -2.16
C TYR A 108 3.99 31.11 -2.83
N TYR A 109 2.99 31.99 -2.96
CA TYR A 109 1.72 31.65 -3.60
C TYR A 109 1.91 31.32 -5.08
N HIS A 110 2.65 32.16 -5.80
CA HIS A 110 2.92 31.96 -7.23
C HIS A 110 3.72 30.69 -7.49
N TYR A 111 4.69 30.39 -6.62
CA TYR A 111 5.45 29.14 -6.67
C TYR A 111 4.52 27.94 -6.49
N TYR A 112 3.70 27.92 -5.42
CA TYR A 112 2.75 26.85 -5.16
C TYR A 112 1.79 26.61 -6.33
N GLN A 113 1.21 27.69 -6.87
CA GLN A 113 0.27 27.61 -8.00
C GLN A 113 0.92 27.05 -9.27
N TYR A 114 2.12 27.52 -9.60
CA TYR A 114 2.88 27.05 -10.76
C TYR A 114 3.18 25.55 -10.69
N TYR A 115 3.68 25.06 -9.55
CA TYR A 115 3.96 23.63 -9.38
C TYR A 115 2.70 22.78 -9.31
N ARG A 116 1.65 23.28 -8.64
CA ARG A 116 0.38 22.55 -8.55
C ARG A 116 -0.17 22.25 -9.93
N MET A 117 -0.24 23.23 -10.83
CA MET A 117 -0.79 23.02 -12.19
C MET A 117 0.03 22.03 -13.03
N ARG A 118 1.35 21.97 -12.82
CA ARG A 118 2.22 21.01 -13.52
C ARG A 118 2.20 19.62 -12.90
N ALA A 119 2.04 19.51 -11.58
CA ALA A 119 2.12 18.28 -10.83
C ALA A 119 0.76 17.61 -10.57
N THR A 120 -0.36 18.32 -10.72
CA THR A 120 -1.69 17.73 -10.54
C THR A 120 -1.91 16.65 -11.60
N PRO A 121 -2.06 15.37 -11.21
CA PRO A 121 -2.36 14.32 -12.17
C PRO A 121 -3.71 14.63 -12.83
N LYS A 122 -3.76 14.48 -14.16
CA LYS A 122 -5.00 14.69 -14.93
C LYS A 122 -6.08 13.65 -14.60
N VAL A 123 -5.68 12.52 -14.00
CA VAL A 123 -6.57 11.46 -13.54
C VAL A 123 -6.78 11.56 -12.03
N ASP A 124 -8.03 11.39 -11.59
CA ASP A 124 -8.35 11.36 -10.17
C ASP A 124 -7.64 10.15 -9.52
N ALA A 125 -6.79 10.44 -8.54
CA ALA A 125 -6.02 9.43 -7.81
C ALA A 125 -6.92 8.34 -7.20
N ARG A 126 -8.18 8.66 -6.88
CA ARG A 126 -9.16 7.70 -6.32
C ARG A 126 -9.46 6.56 -7.29
N ILE A 127 -9.57 6.85 -8.59
CA ILE A 127 -9.85 5.84 -9.62
C ILE A 127 -8.66 4.88 -9.73
N VAL A 128 -7.44 5.43 -9.68
CA VAL A 128 -6.21 4.63 -9.71
C VAL A 128 -6.15 3.71 -8.50
N VAL A 129 -6.42 4.24 -7.30
CA VAL A 129 -6.44 3.45 -6.06
C VAL A 129 -7.50 2.35 -6.12
N ALA A 130 -8.72 2.65 -6.58
CA ALA A 130 -9.78 1.66 -6.71
C ALA A 130 -9.43 0.55 -7.71
N MET A 131 -8.80 0.89 -8.84
CA MET A 131 -8.35 -0.09 -9.83
C MET A 131 -7.24 -1.00 -9.26
N VAL A 132 -6.28 -0.43 -8.54
CA VAL A 132 -5.22 -1.20 -7.88
C VAL A 132 -5.80 -2.16 -6.83
N ILE A 133 -6.75 -1.69 -6.00
CA ILE A 133 -7.42 -2.54 -5.00
C ILE A 133 -8.20 -3.68 -5.68
N ALA A 134 -8.90 -3.39 -6.78
CA ALA A 134 -9.63 -4.42 -7.52
C ALA A 134 -8.70 -5.49 -8.09
N VAL A 135 -7.55 -5.10 -8.67
CA VAL A 135 -6.54 -6.03 -9.17
C VAL A 135 -5.96 -6.89 -8.05
N ILE A 136 -5.58 -6.28 -6.92
CA ILE A 136 -5.08 -7.01 -5.75
C ILE A 136 -6.14 -7.99 -5.23
N SER A 137 -7.41 -7.59 -5.17
CA SER A 137 -8.50 -8.45 -4.73
C SER A 137 -8.72 -9.64 -5.66
N LEU A 138 -8.53 -9.48 -6.97
CA LEU A 138 -8.60 -10.59 -7.94
C LEU A 138 -7.43 -11.57 -7.76
N ILE A 139 -6.21 -11.05 -7.56
CA ILE A 139 -5.02 -11.88 -7.30
C ILE A 139 -5.17 -12.64 -5.97
N GLN A 140 -5.69 -11.98 -4.93
CA GLN A 140 -5.96 -12.61 -3.64
C GLN A 140 -6.97 -13.75 -3.80
N LYS A 141 -8.08 -13.51 -4.52
CA LYS A 141 -9.08 -14.54 -4.80
C LYS A 141 -8.49 -15.75 -5.52
N HIS A 142 -7.67 -15.52 -6.53
CA HIS A 142 -7.02 -16.61 -7.28
C HIS A 142 -6.03 -17.38 -6.41
N SER A 143 -5.20 -16.67 -5.64
CA SER A 143 -4.20 -17.32 -4.78
C SER A 143 -4.83 -18.14 -3.64
N GLU A 144 -5.95 -17.70 -3.09
CA GLU A 144 -6.70 -18.45 -2.07
C GLU A 144 -7.33 -19.73 -2.63
N ALA A 145 -7.94 -19.65 -3.82
CA ALA A 145 -8.47 -20.82 -4.53
C ALA A 145 -7.37 -21.86 -4.80
N LEU A 146 -6.18 -21.39 -5.19
CA LEU A 146 -5.02 -22.22 -5.47
C LEU A 146 -4.45 -22.87 -4.20
N ASN A 147 -4.31 -22.10 -3.11
CA ASN A 147 -3.88 -22.65 -1.82
C ASN A 147 -4.84 -23.75 -1.35
N TYR A 148 -6.16 -23.55 -1.49
CA TYR A 148 -7.15 -24.58 -1.15
C TYR A 148 -7.00 -25.82 -2.04
N ALA A 149 -6.87 -25.65 -3.36
CA ALA A 149 -6.71 -26.76 -4.30
C ALA A 149 -5.50 -27.65 -3.93
N VAL A 150 -4.38 -27.05 -3.52
CA VAL A 150 -3.17 -27.79 -3.10
C VAL A 150 -3.39 -28.59 -1.80
N THR A 151 -4.28 -28.14 -0.91
CA THR A 151 -4.60 -28.88 0.33
C THR A 151 -5.47 -30.11 0.09
N VAL A 152 -6.29 -30.09 -0.96
CA VAL A 152 -7.22 -31.18 -1.25
C VAL A 152 -6.44 -32.38 -1.83
N PRO A 153 -6.57 -33.58 -1.25
CA PRO A 153 -5.75 -34.74 -1.61
C PRO A 153 -5.95 -35.17 -3.07
N LYS A 154 -7.15 -34.97 -3.64
CA LYS A 154 -7.46 -35.30 -5.04
C LYS A 154 -6.54 -34.57 -6.03
N TYR A 155 -6.42 -33.24 -5.91
CA TYR A 155 -5.59 -32.44 -6.83
C TYR A 155 -4.12 -32.63 -6.53
N ARG A 156 -3.74 -32.78 -5.26
CA ARG A 156 -2.36 -33.07 -4.86
C ARG A 156 -1.85 -34.37 -5.46
N ASN A 157 -2.66 -35.43 -5.44
CA ASN A 157 -2.27 -36.71 -6.00
C ASN A 157 -2.17 -36.66 -7.53
N ALA A 158 -3.13 -36.01 -8.20
CA ALA A 158 -3.07 -35.80 -9.65
C ALA A 158 -1.83 -35.00 -10.07
N ALA A 159 -1.50 -33.94 -9.33
CA ALA A 159 -0.30 -33.15 -9.59
C ALA A 159 1.00 -33.94 -9.37
N MET A 160 1.02 -34.84 -8.38
CA MET A 160 2.16 -35.73 -8.14
C MET A 160 2.35 -36.77 -9.24
N GLU A 161 1.27 -37.26 -9.85
CA GLU A 161 1.33 -38.16 -11.00
C GLU A 161 1.88 -37.43 -12.24
N ILE A 162 1.39 -36.23 -12.52
CA ILE A 162 1.91 -35.40 -13.62
C ILE A 162 3.38 -35.02 -13.38
N ALA A 163 3.78 -34.72 -12.14
CA ALA A 163 5.17 -34.45 -11.78
C ALA A 163 6.08 -35.66 -12.06
N LYS A 164 5.57 -36.87 -11.82
CA LYS A 164 6.24 -38.13 -12.11
C LYS A 164 6.39 -38.36 -13.61
N GLU A 165 5.34 -38.08 -14.39
CA GLU A 165 5.37 -38.18 -15.86
C GLU A 165 6.35 -37.18 -16.49
N ARG A 166 6.41 -35.94 -15.97
CA ARG A 166 7.32 -34.90 -16.43
C ARG A 166 8.76 -35.06 -15.93
N GLY A 167 9.03 -36.04 -15.06
CA GLY A 167 10.37 -36.29 -14.51
C GLY A 167 10.90 -35.17 -13.61
N LEU A 168 10.01 -34.35 -13.04
CA LEU A 168 10.39 -33.16 -12.25
C LEU A 168 10.87 -33.51 -10.83
N TYR A 169 10.72 -34.77 -10.40
CA TYR A 169 11.15 -35.22 -9.07
C TYR A 169 11.56 -36.69 -9.01
N GLU A 170 12.52 -37.02 -8.14
CA GLU A 170 13.01 -38.39 -7.93
C GLU A 170 12.06 -39.19 -7.02
N PHE A 171 11.50 -40.28 -7.56
CA PHE A 171 10.70 -41.25 -6.81
C PHE A 171 11.52 -42.51 -6.51
N ASP A 172 11.34 -43.09 -5.31
CA ASP A 172 12.01 -44.34 -4.95
C ASP A 172 11.40 -45.52 -5.72
N ALA A 173 12.23 -46.20 -6.52
CA ALA A 173 11.82 -47.33 -7.38
C ALA A 173 11.24 -48.53 -6.62
N LYS A 174 11.44 -48.63 -5.29
CA LYS A 174 10.98 -49.75 -4.45
C LYS A 174 9.66 -49.50 -3.71
N THR A 175 9.34 -48.25 -3.37
CA THR A 175 8.18 -47.90 -2.52
C THR A 175 7.16 -47.02 -3.23
N GLY A 176 7.49 -46.49 -4.43
CA GLY A 176 6.63 -45.59 -5.19
C GLY A 176 6.41 -44.23 -4.53
N LYS A 177 7.08 -43.96 -3.41
CA LYS A 177 6.97 -42.71 -2.64
C LYS A 177 8.07 -41.72 -3.06
N PRO A 178 7.81 -40.41 -2.94
CA PRO A 178 8.82 -39.39 -3.17
C PRO A 178 10.02 -39.59 -2.21
N LYS A 179 11.24 -39.52 -2.75
CA LYS A 179 12.49 -39.75 -2.00
C LYS A 179 12.74 -38.59 -1.04
N LYS A 180 12.38 -38.74 0.25
CA LYS A 180 12.63 -37.72 1.28
C LYS A 180 14.08 -37.77 1.74
N ASN A 181 14.92 -36.91 1.18
CA ASN A 181 16.19 -36.58 1.80
C ASN A 181 15.97 -35.65 3.01
N ARG A 182 16.87 -35.73 3.99
CA ARG A 182 16.79 -35.08 5.31
C ARG A 182 16.85 -33.53 5.27
N LYS A 183 16.87 -32.90 4.08
CA LYS A 183 16.95 -31.44 3.91
C LYS A 183 15.56 -30.85 3.71
N ASN A 184 15.21 -29.84 4.51
CA ASN A 184 13.93 -29.14 4.46
C ASN A 184 13.68 -28.46 3.09
N ARG A 185 14.76 -28.13 2.36
CA ARG A 185 14.76 -27.51 1.03
C ARG A 185 13.99 -28.34 -0.02
N ASP A 186 14.16 -29.66 0.01
CA ASP A 186 13.58 -30.56 -1.00
C ASP A 186 12.05 -30.69 -0.82
N ASN A 187 11.53 -30.52 0.41
CA ASN A 187 10.08 -30.46 0.66
C ASN A 187 9.47 -29.15 0.13
N VAL A 188 10.18 -28.03 0.29
CA VAL A 188 9.74 -26.72 -0.21
C VAL A 188 9.72 -26.71 -1.74
N ASP A 189 10.71 -27.31 -2.39
CA ASP A 189 10.77 -27.42 -3.85
C ASP A 189 9.65 -28.34 -4.38
N MET A 190 9.31 -29.40 -3.65
CA MET A 190 8.15 -30.25 -3.97
C MET A 190 6.82 -29.53 -3.87
N GLU A 191 6.61 -28.74 -2.81
CA GLU A 191 5.38 -27.98 -2.65
C GLU A 191 5.23 -26.92 -3.75
N LYS A 192 6.33 -26.34 -4.23
CA LYS A 192 6.32 -25.44 -5.40
C LYS A 192 5.95 -26.17 -6.69
N ILE A 193 6.57 -27.33 -6.97
CA ILE A 193 6.25 -28.12 -8.17
C ILE A 193 4.78 -28.54 -8.19
N VAL A 194 4.25 -28.99 -7.04
CA VAL A 194 2.83 -29.33 -6.91
C VAL A 194 1.95 -28.10 -7.12
N ARG A 195 2.33 -26.95 -6.56
CA ARG A 195 1.62 -25.68 -6.72
C ARG A 195 1.52 -25.27 -8.20
N ASP A 196 2.65 -25.30 -8.92
CA ASP A 196 2.74 -24.90 -10.33
C ASP A 196 1.92 -25.83 -11.24
N ILE A 197 1.96 -27.15 -10.98
CA ILE A 197 1.18 -28.13 -11.76
C ILE A 197 -0.33 -27.99 -11.48
N VAL A 198 -0.71 -27.71 -10.24
CA VAL A 198 -2.11 -27.45 -9.89
C VAL A 198 -2.59 -26.16 -10.55
N GLU A 199 -1.76 -25.12 -10.63
CA GLU A 199 -2.07 -23.87 -11.33
C GLU A 199 -2.32 -24.10 -12.83
N GLU A 200 -1.44 -24.83 -13.50
CA GLU A 200 -1.52 -25.11 -14.94
C GLU A 200 -2.74 -25.95 -15.30
N ASN A 201 -3.14 -26.87 -14.43
CA ASN A 201 -4.26 -27.80 -14.66
C ASN A 201 -5.57 -27.39 -13.94
N MET A 202 -5.65 -26.18 -13.40
CA MET A 202 -6.83 -25.74 -12.66
C MET A 202 -7.98 -25.38 -13.60
N ASP A 203 -8.95 -26.28 -13.75
CA ASP A 203 -10.18 -25.98 -14.47
C ASP A 203 -11.14 -25.22 -13.54
N VAL A 204 -11.22 -23.89 -13.72
CA VAL A 204 -11.89 -22.91 -12.82
C VAL A 204 -13.39 -23.17 -12.61
N ARG A 205 -14.00 -24.13 -13.33
CA ARG A 205 -15.45 -24.41 -13.33
C ARG A 205 -15.93 -25.46 -12.31
N GLY A 206 -15.06 -26.18 -11.62
CA GLY A 206 -15.44 -27.39 -10.89
C GLY A 206 -15.37 -27.35 -9.35
N GLY A 207 -16.52 -27.14 -8.69
CA GLY A 207 -16.80 -27.71 -7.35
C GLY A 207 -15.92 -27.26 -6.17
N TYR A 208 -15.45 -26.02 -6.16
CA TYR A 208 -14.71 -25.47 -5.03
C TYR A 208 -15.64 -25.03 -3.89
N LYS A 209 -15.13 -25.10 -2.64
CA LYS A 209 -15.77 -24.57 -1.42
C LYS A 209 -16.37 -23.20 -1.74
N LYS A 210 -17.67 -22.99 -1.43
CA LYS A 210 -18.42 -21.77 -1.77
C LYS A 210 -17.57 -20.55 -1.38
N GLU A 211 -17.14 -19.81 -2.39
CA GLU A 211 -16.22 -18.67 -2.27
C GLU A 211 -16.77 -17.70 -1.21
N SER A 212 -16.02 -17.51 -0.13
CA SER A 212 -16.34 -16.52 0.89
C SER A 212 -15.92 -15.17 0.35
N VAL A 213 -16.86 -14.43 -0.23
CA VAL A 213 -16.64 -13.03 -0.67
C VAL A 213 -16.18 -12.15 0.50
N TYR A 214 -16.41 -12.61 1.73
CA TYR A 214 -16.13 -11.95 2.99
C TYR A 214 -14.63 -11.86 3.35
N ASP A 215 -13.77 -12.68 2.73
CA ASP A 215 -12.33 -12.69 3.02
C ASP A 215 -11.51 -11.78 2.07
N THR A 216 -12.18 -11.15 1.10
CA THR A 216 -11.54 -10.20 0.19
C THR A 216 -11.21 -8.88 0.90
N LEU A 217 -10.04 -8.31 0.62
CA LEU A 217 -9.65 -6.99 1.14
C LEU A 217 -10.69 -5.91 0.84
N LEU A 218 -11.36 -6.01 -0.31
CA LEU A 218 -12.41 -5.08 -0.73
C LEU A 218 -13.61 -5.11 0.22
N TRP A 219 -14.04 -6.32 0.63
CA TRP A 219 -15.10 -6.48 1.63
C TRP A 219 -14.68 -5.92 2.98
N TRP A 220 -13.45 -6.17 3.42
CA TRP A 220 -12.91 -5.60 4.66
C TRP A 220 -12.89 -4.07 4.64
N ILE A 221 -12.52 -3.44 3.51
CA ILE A 221 -12.54 -1.97 3.38
C ILE A 221 -13.96 -1.42 3.47
N ILE A 222 -14.95 -2.10 2.89
CA ILE A 222 -16.35 -1.66 2.92
C ILE A 222 -16.96 -1.83 4.32
N VAL A 223 -16.66 -2.94 4.98
CA VAL A 223 -17.24 -3.28 6.29
C VAL A 223 -16.50 -2.62 7.45
N SER A 224 -15.20 -2.36 7.32
CA SER A 224 -14.36 -1.77 8.38
C SER A 224 -14.94 -0.48 8.99
N PRO A 225 -15.41 0.52 8.22
CA PRO A 225 -16.04 1.71 8.80
C PRO A 225 -17.27 1.37 9.65
N VAL A 226 -18.09 0.42 9.21
CA VAL A 226 -19.30 0.01 9.94
C VAL A 226 -18.95 -0.75 11.21
N SER A 227 -18.00 -1.69 11.14
CA SER A 227 -17.53 -2.45 12.31
C SER A 227 -16.85 -1.55 13.34
N LEU A 228 -16.05 -0.57 12.88
CA LEU A 228 -15.43 0.43 13.76
C LEU A 228 -16.49 1.28 14.46
N LEU A 229 -17.54 1.69 13.77
CA LEU A 229 -18.65 2.44 14.38
C LEU A 229 -19.45 1.58 15.37
N GLN A 230 -19.68 0.30 15.07
CA GLN A 230 -20.33 -0.63 15.99
C GLN A 230 -19.48 -0.83 17.25
N TYR A 231 -18.18 -1.05 17.08
CA TYR A 231 -17.24 -1.18 18.20
C TYR A 231 -17.15 0.10 19.02
N ALA A 232 -17.08 1.27 18.39
CA ALA A 232 -17.08 2.55 19.08
C ALA A 232 -18.36 2.76 19.90
N ARG A 233 -19.53 2.40 19.35
CA ARG A 233 -20.81 2.46 20.10
C ARG A 233 -20.81 1.50 21.27
N TRP A 234 -20.34 0.27 21.09
CA TRP A 234 -20.23 -0.71 22.17
C TRP A 234 -19.27 -0.21 23.26
N TYR A 235 -18.12 0.35 22.88
CA TYR A 235 -17.12 0.88 23.81
C TYR A 235 -17.63 2.10 24.60
N ILE A 236 -18.34 3.02 23.93
CA ILE A 236 -18.98 4.16 24.60
C ILE A 236 -20.01 3.68 25.62
N ARG A 237 -20.85 2.69 25.25
CA ARG A 237 -21.81 2.09 26.20
C ARG A 237 -21.10 1.41 27.37
N TRP A 238 -20.01 0.69 27.11
CA TRP A 238 -19.21 0.04 28.14
C TRP A 238 -18.65 1.04 29.14
N ILE A 239 -18.07 2.15 28.67
CA ILE A 239 -17.55 3.22 29.54
C ILE A 239 -18.68 3.82 30.37
N GLN A 240 -19.82 4.11 29.74
CA GLN A 240 -20.96 4.71 30.45
C GLN A 240 -21.50 3.79 31.56
N LYS A 241 -21.72 2.51 31.26
CA LYS A 241 -22.23 1.53 32.24
C LYS A 241 -21.20 1.22 33.34
N TYR A 242 -19.98 0.85 32.98
CA TYR A 242 -19.04 0.28 33.95
C TYR A 242 -18.07 1.27 34.56
N THR A 243 -17.70 2.34 33.84
CA THR A 243 -16.73 3.33 34.34
C THR A 243 -17.41 4.51 35.02
N ILE A 244 -18.60 4.92 34.56
CA ILE A 244 -19.32 6.09 35.09
C ILE A 244 -20.44 5.69 36.05
N ALA A 245 -21.32 4.75 35.67
CA ALA A 245 -22.42 4.31 36.54
C ALA A 245 -21.97 3.29 37.60
N GLY A 246 -20.93 2.50 37.31
CA GLY A 246 -20.38 1.53 38.26
C GLY A 246 -21.29 0.33 38.51
N ASP A 247 -22.14 0.00 37.54
CA ASP A 247 -23.07 -1.13 37.62
C ASP A 247 -22.33 -2.48 37.67
N GLU A 248 -22.96 -3.51 38.24
CA GLU A 248 -22.43 -4.87 38.23
C GLU A 248 -22.39 -5.42 36.79
N TYR A 249 -21.32 -6.17 36.46
CA TYR A 249 -21.20 -6.79 35.14
C TYR A 249 -22.37 -7.73 34.84
N GLU A 250 -23.07 -7.46 33.74
CA GLU A 250 -24.07 -8.36 33.15
C GLU A 250 -23.40 -9.69 32.75
N GLU A 251 -24.19 -10.77 32.65
CA GLU A 251 -23.68 -12.11 32.35
C GLU A 251 -22.95 -12.17 30.99
N GLU A 252 -23.48 -11.49 29.97
CA GLU A 252 -22.86 -11.38 28.64
C GLU A 252 -21.49 -10.66 28.70
N ASP A 253 -21.38 -9.62 29.51
CA ASP A 253 -20.16 -8.82 29.68
C ASP A 253 -19.11 -9.57 30.50
N LYS A 254 -19.53 -10.39 31.48
CA LYS A 254 -18.65 -11.36 32.16
C LYS A 254 -18.08 -12.39 31.19
N LEU A 255 -18.91 -12.94 30.31
CA LEU A 255 -18.47 -13.89 29.28
C LEU A 255 -17.49 -13.24 28.29
N TYR A 256 -17.72 -11.99 27.90
CA TYR A 256 -16.77 -11.23 27.08
C TYR A 256 -15.40 -11.10 27.75
N LEU A 257 -15.37 -10.75 29.05
CA LEU A 257 -14.12 -10.63 29.82
C LEU A 257 -13.42 -11.99 29.99
N ILE A 258 -14.16 -13.06 30.29
CA ILE A 258 -13.61 -14.42 30.39
C ILE A 258 -12.97 -14.84 29.06
N ARG A 259 -13.69 -14.65 27.94
CA ARG A 259 -13.16 -14.93 26.60
C ARG A 259 -11.91 -14.11 26.29
N SER A 260 -11.91 -12.83 26.66
CA SER A 260 -10.76 -11.94 26.47
C SER A 260 -9.55 -12.40 27.29
N ASN A 261 -9.76 -12.86 28.53
CA ASN A 261 -8.69 -13.39 29.39
C ASN A 261 -8.11 -14.70 28.82
N LEU A 262 -8.96 -15.58 28.28
CA LEU A 262 -8.58 -16.84 27.66
C LEU A 262 -7.91 -16.72 26.28
N GLN A 263 -7.99 -15.55 25.63
CA GLN A 263 -7.46 -15.30 24.28
C GLN A 263 -8.03 -16.24 23.20
N MET A 264 -9.30 -16.64 23.33
CA MET A 264 -9.97 -17.51 22.36
C MET A 264 -10.78 -16.72 21.34
N SER A 265 -10.87 -17.24 20.11
CA SER A 265 -11.80 -16.68 19.12
C SER A 265 -13.25 -16.94 19.56
N GLU A 266 -14.17 -16.09 19.13
CA GLU A 266 -15.61 -16.24 19.44
C GLU A 266 -16.14 -17.62 19.01
N SER A 267 -15.72 -18.09 17.84
CA SER A 267 -16.07 -19.42 17.33
C SER A 267 -15.55 -20.56 18.21
N GLN A 268 -14.34 -20.46 18.75
CA GLN A 268 -13.79 -21.47 19.66
C GLN A 268 -14.53 -21.45 21.00
N PHE A 269 -14.90 -20.27 21.48
CA PHE A 269 -15.61 -20.09 22.73
C PHE A 269 -17.04 -20.63 22.67
N ILE A 270 -17.75 -20.44 21.54
CA ILE A 270 -19.09 -20.99 21.33
C ILE A 270 -19.09 -22.53 21.29
N CYS A 271 -17.97 -23.14 20.86
CA CYS A 271 -17.82 -24.59 20.82
C CYS A 271 -17.50 -25.23 22.18
N LEU A 272 -17.27 -24.45 23.23
CA LEU A 272 -17.02 -24.98 24.57
C LEU A 272 -18.29 -25.61 25.15
N GLU A 273 -18.09 -26.60 26.03
CA GLU A 273 -19.23 -27.24 26.68
C GLU A 273 -19.92 -26.24 27.63
N PRO A 274 -21.26 -26.23 27.70
CA PRO A 274 -21.99 -25.28 28.54
C PRO A 274 -21.69 -25.48 30.04
N GLU A 275 -21.19 -26.65 30.44
CA GLU A 275 -20.76 -26.96 31.81
C GLU A 275 -19.46 -26.23 32.17
N GLU A 276 -18.49 -26.20 31.25
CA GLU A 276 -17.22 -25.47 31.42
C GLU A 276 -17.47 -23.96 31.54
N ILE A 277 -18.40 -23.43 30.75
CA ILE A 277 -18.80 -22.01 30.82
C ILE A 277 -19.38 -21.67 32.20
N LYS A 278 -20.20 -22.56 32.76
CA LYS A 278 -20.73 -22.38 34.13
C LYS A 278 -19.62 -22.43 35.17
N GLU A 279 -18.67 -23.35 35.05
CA GLU A 279 -17.50 -23.42 35.94
C GLU A 279 -16.70 -22.11 35.91
N PHE A 280 -16.51 -21.52 34.73
CA PHE A 280 -15.81 -20.23 34.59
C PHE A 280 -16.55 -19.06 35.25
N LEU A 281 -17.88 -19.07 35.22
CA LEU A 281 -18.71 -18.09 35.91
C LEU A 281 -18.66 -18.30 37.43
N GLU A 282 -18.69 -19.54 37.91
CA GLU A 282 -18.59 -19.86 39.35
C GLU A 282 -17.23 -19.46 39.93
N LEU A 283 -16.14 -19.74 39.20
CA LEU A 283 -14.77 -19.38 39.58
C LEU A 283 -14.47 -17.87 39.42
N LYS A 284 -15.43 -17.09 38.92
CA LYS A 284 -15.31 -15.64 38.70
C LYS A 284 -14.09 -15.26 37.86
N LEU A 285 -13.84 -15.99 36.77
CA LEU A 285 -12.65 -15.80 35.92
C LEU A 285 -12.66 -14.49 35.10
N TRP A 286 -13.71 -13.69 35.18
CA TRP A 286 -13.71 -12.33 34.64
C TRP A 286 -12.77 -11.40 35.43
N ILE A 287 -12.47 -11.72 36.69
CA ILE A 287 -11.48 -11.02 37.51
C ILE A 287 -10.10 -11.54 37.13
N LYS A 288 -9.21 -10.61 36.75
CA LYS A 288 -7.88 -10.93 36.23
C LYS A 288 -7.00 -11.70 37.24
N GLU A 289 -7.13 -11.41 38.53
CA GLU A 289 -6.36 -12.08 39.60
C GLU A 289 -6.74 -13.56 39.70
N ASN A 290 -8.04 -13.86 39.84
CA ASN A 290 -8.56 -15.23 39.86
C ASN A 290 -8.18 -16.02 38.60
N PHE A 291 -8.20 -15.36 37.45
CA PHE A 291 -7.80 -15.97 36.19
C PHE A 291 -6.32 -16.39 36.17
N VAL A 292 -5.42 -15.55 36.68
CA VAL A 292 -3.98 -15.87 36.73
C VAL A 292 -3.72 -17.07 37.64
N GLU A 293 -4.38 -17.11 38.80
CA GLU A 293 -4.27 -18.24 39.73
C GLU A 293 -4.81 -19.54 39.12
N TRP A 294 -6.00 -19.48 38.52
CA TRP A 294 -6.60 -20.63 37.84
C TRP A 294 -5.72 -21.13 36.69
N LYS A 295 -5.19 -20.22 35.87
CA LYS A 295 -4.31 -20.57 34.75
C LYS A 295 -3.02 -21.24 35.23
N ALA A 296 -2.39 -20.70 36.27
CA ALA A 296 -1.21 -21.31 36.87
C ALA A 296 -1.50 -22.71 37.42
N ALA A 297 -2.64 -22.90 38.10
CA ALA A 297 -3.07 -24.21 38.58
C ALA A 297 -3.30 -25.20 37.41
N LYS A 298 -3.90 -24.73 36.31
CA LYS A 298 -4.18 -25.57 35.13
C LYS A 298 -2.90 -25.99 34.40
N GLU A 299 -1.95 -25.07 34.23
CA GLU A 299 -0.64 -25.36 33.65
C GLU A 299 0.12 -26.39 34.49
N ILE A 300 0.09 -26.27 35.82
CA ILE A 300 0.69 -27.26 36.73
C ILE A 300 0.03 -28.64 36.55
N GLU A 301 -1.30 -28.69 36.46
CA GLU A 301 -2.05 -29.94 36.24
C GLU A 301 -1.68 -30.60 34.91
N GLU A 302 -1.61 -29.82 33.82
CA GLU A 302 -1.20 -30.31 32.50
C GLU A 302 0.25 -30.77 32.48
N HIS A 303 1.17 -30.02 33.13
CA HIS A 303 2.56 -30.44 33.29
C HIS A 303 2.67 -31.75 34.07
N GLN A 304 1.85 -31.96 35.11
CA GLN A 304 1.79 -33.22 35.83
C GLN A 304 1.24 -34.36 34.97
N LYS A 305 0.16 -34.13 34.21
CA LYS A 305 -0.41 -35.11 33.25
C LYS A 305 0.61 -35.49 32.18
N MET A 306 1.30 -34.51 31.61
CA MET A 306 2.39 -34.72 30.66
C MET A 306 3.52 -35.52 31.32
N ALA A 307 3.96 -35.15 32.52
CA ALA A 307 5.01 -35.86 33.27
C ALA A 307 4.62 -37.32 33.60
N ASN A 308 3.33 -37.58 33.79
CA ASN A 308 2.77 -38.89 34.07
C ASN A 308 2.52 -39.73 32.82
N SER A 309 2.40 -39.10 31.64
CA SER A 309 2.19 -39.77 30.37
C SER A 309 3.31 -40.76 30.03
N GLY A 310 2.94 -41.90 29.44
CA GLY A 310 3.91 -42.93 29.04
C GLY A 310 4.93 -42.41 28.02
N ARG A 311 4.50 -41.51 27.12
CA ARG A 311 5.35 -40.87 26.10
C ARG A 311 6.45 -40.01 26.74
N TYR A 312 6.11 -39.17 27.71
CA TYR A 312 7.08 -38.34 28.41
C TYR A 312 8.01 -39.17 29.30
N LYS A 313 7.50 -40.19 29.99
CA LYS A 313 8.33 -41.14 30.76
C LYS A 313 9.32 -41.91 29.88
N ARG A 314 8.95 -42.22 28.63
CA ARG A 314 9.82 -42.86 27.63
C ARG A 314 10.89 -41.88 27.12
N TYR A 315 10.48 -40.65 26.82
CA TYR A 315 11.38 -39.56 26.43
C TYR A 315 12.40 -39.22 27.52
N ARG A 316 11.97 -39.15 28.80
CA ARG A 316 12.85 -38.93 29.96
C ARG A 316 13.89 -40.05 30.12
N ARG A 317 13.50 -41.31 29.90
CA ARG A 317 14.43 -42.46 29.90
C ARG A 317 15.42 -42.39 28.74
N TYR A 318 14.96 -42.03 27.54
CA TYR A 318 15.82 -41.80 26.37
C TYR A 318 16.84 -40.68 26.64
N MET A 319 16.40 -39.54 27.18
CA MET A 319 17.27 -38.43 27.54
C MET A 319 18.31 -38.82 28.60
N LYS A 320 17.92 -39.57 29.64
CA LYS A 320 18.86 -40.06 30.67
C LYS A 320 19.91 -41.01 30.09
N ASN A 321 19.52 -41.86 29.14
CA ASN A 321 20.44 -42.79 28.49
C ASN A 321 21.36 -42.11 27.45
N ASN A 322 20.92 -40.98 26.86
CA ASN A 322 21.66 -40.23 25.85
C ASN A 322 22.30 -38.93 26.38
N ALA A 323 22.26 -38.69 27.70
CA ALA A 323 22.77 -37.47 28.35
C ALA A 323 24.30 -37.28 28.20
N GLY A 324 25.05 -38.33 27.85
CA GLY A 324 26.48 -38.25 27.54
C GLY A 324 26.80 -37.96 26.06
N SER A 325 25.80 -37.89 25.16
CA SER A 325 26.01 -37.82 23.71
C SER A 325 25.10 -36.80 23.00
N THR A 326 24.68 -35.75 23.69
CA THR A 326 23.89 -34.68 23.05
C THR A 326 24.60 -33.33 23.20
N MET A 327 25.09 -32.80 22.07
CA MET A 327 25.33 -31.36 21.94
C MET A 327 24.01 -30.65 22.18
N SER A 328 23.98 -29.77 23.17
CA SER A 328 22.86 -28.87 23.43
C SER A 328 22.64 -27.95 22.23
N PHE A 329 21.50 -28.09 21.56
CA PHE A 329 20.91 -27.02 20.74
C PHE A 329 19.88 -26.30 21.60
N VAL A 330 20.35 -25.42 22.47
CA VAL A 330 19.54 -24.31 22.98
C VAL A 330 20.49 -23.11 23.06
N GLU A 331 20.06 -22.05 22.37
CA GLU A 331 20.59 -20.69 22.37
C GLU A 331 20.72 -20.07 23.77
#